data_AF-A0A0T6AL20-F1
#
_entry.id   AF-A0A0T6AL20-F1
#
_cell.length_a   1.000
_cell.length_b   1.000
_cell.length_c   1.000
_cell.angle_alpha   90.00
_cell.angle_beta   90.00
_cell.angle_gamma   90.00
#
_symmetry.space_group_name_H-M   'P 1'
#
loop_
_entity.id
_entity.type
_entity.pdbx_description
1 polymer ?
#
loop_
_entity_poly.entity_id
_entity_poly.type
_entity_poly.pdbx_seq_one_letter_code
_entity_poly.pdbx_strand_id
1 'polypeptide(L)'
;MVRMIAGVIAAGVLVLGFAAAAYAPYHAQQPAAAAADVKTQLNTAVTHSGFAANGTSMAYVQQHLGHALNCIEGKGGKNFNASWGNVCEGQGSGILTDLRGASGSAAVMPLVQHADELAVSGVKSSDLTTARLAARGVQALLKVVAENVK
;
A
#
# COMPACT_ATOMS: atom_id res chain seq x y z
N MET A 1 -39.17 -25.31 -38.83
CA MET A 1 -39.00 -23.87 -39.12
C MET A 1 -37.94 -23.33 -38.16
N VAL A 2 -37.15 -22.35 -38.63
CA VAL A 2 -36.01 -21.67 -37.97
C VAL A 2 -34.69 -22.47 -38.01
N ARG A 3 -33.56 -21.98 -38.53
CA ARG A 3 -33.15 -21.06 -39.61
C ARG A 3 -31.61 -21.22 -39.69
N MET A 4 -31.07 -21.31 -40.90
CA MET A 4 -29.66 -21.56 -41.27
C MET A 4 -28.67 -20.55 -40.64
N ILE A 5 -27.58 -20.99 -39.99
CA ILE A 5 -26.21 -21.16 -40.50
C ILE A 5 -25.60 -19.92 -41.19
N ALA A 6 -24.64 -19.32 -40.47
CA ALA A 6 -23.32 -18.79 -40.85
C ALA A 6 -23.04 -18.24 -42.27
N GLY A 7 -22.21 -17.18 -42.32
CA GLY A 7 -21.20 -17.08 -43.38
C GLY A 7 -20.95 -15.68 -43.97
N VAL A 8 -19.85 -15.10 -43.51
CA VAL A 8 -18.95 -14.04 -44.03
C VAL A 8 -18.90 -13.83 -45.57
N ILE A 9 -18.52 -12.60 -45.97
CA ILE A 9 -17.62 -12.15 -47.09
C ILE A 9 -18.23 -10.91 -47.79
N ALA A 10 -17.88 -9.68 -47.41
CA ALA A 10 -16.71 -8.87 -47.81
C ALA A 10 -16.70 -8.42 -49.29
N ALA A 11 -16.85 -7.10 -49.52
CA ALA A 11 -15.99 -6.24 -50.35
C ALA A 11 -16.77 -5.01 -50.86
N GLY A 12 -16.18 -3.82 -50.72
CA GLY A 12 -16.72 -2.57 -51.29
C GLY A 12 -15.99 -1.33 -50.79
N VAL A 13 -14.76 -1.15 -51.27
CA VAL A 13 -13.79 -0.09 -50.95
C VAL A 13 -14.23 1.30 -51.45
N LEU A 14 -13.68 2.35 -50.80
CA LEU A 14 -13.57 3.79 -51.17
C LEU A 14 -14.59 4.78 -50.58
N VAL A 15 -14.23 5.36 -49.42
CA VAL A 15 -14.19 6.83 -49.25
C VAL A 15 -12.94 7.19 -48.42
N LEU A 16 -11.94 7.76 -49.07
CA LEU A 16 -10.82 8.47 -48.45
C LEU A 16 -11.20 9.95 -48.33
N GLY A 17 -10.99 10.57 -47.16
CA GLY A 17 -10.93 12.02 -47.08
C GLY A 17 -11.18 12.63 -45.69
N PHE A 18 -10.10 12.86 -44.96
CA PHE A 18 -9.90 13.95 -43.98
C PHE A 18 -10.68 13.94 -42.65
N ALA A 19 -10.03 13.42 -41.60
CA ALA A 19 -9.59 14.24 -40.46
C ALA A 19 -8.80 13.36 -39.47
N ALA A 20 -7.48 13.38 -39.60
CA ALA A 20 -6.58 12.98 -38.53
C ALA A 20 -6.61 14.07 -37.45
N ALA A 21 -7.26 13.81 -36.31
CA ALA A 21 -7.03 14.56 -35.09
C ALA A 21 -7.44 13.71 -33.87
N ALA A 22 -6.44 13.41 -33.04
CA ALA A 22 -6.55 12.95 -31.66
C ALA A 22 -7.09 11.53 -31.39
N TYR A 23 -6.33 10.51 -31.81
CA TYR A 23 -6.16 9.33 -30.95
C TYR A 23 -5.28 9.72 -29.76
N ALA A 24 -5.88 10.35 -28.76
CA ALA A 24 -5.33 10.34 -27.41
C ALA A 24 -6.08 9.26 -26.64
N PRO A 25 -5.46 8.13 -26.25
CA PRO A 25 -6.09 7.30 -25.25
C PRO A 25 -6.22 8.17 -24.00
N TYR A 26 -7.46 8.44 -23.61
CA TYR A 26 -7.82 8.90 -22.28
C TYR A 26 -7.42 7.79 -21.28
N HIS A 27 -6.13 7.59 -21.06
CA HIS A 27 -5.66 7.27 -19.73
C HIS A 27 -5.93 8.53 -18.92
N ALA A 28 -7.18 8.65 -18.47
CA ALA A 28 -7.51 9.49 -17.35
C ALA A 28 -6.52 9.05 -16.27
N GLN A 29 -5.48 9.87 -16.10
CA GLN A 29 -4.68 9.91 -14.91
C GLN A 29 -5.73 9.93 -13.81
N GLN A 30 -5.94 8.79 -13.15
CA GLN A 30 -6.70 8.80 -11.90
C GLN A 30 -6.00 9.88 -11.09
N PRO A 31 -6.70 10.96 -10.69
CA PRO A 31 -6.07 11.93 -9.81
C PRO A 31 -5.52 11.09 -8.66
N ALA A 32 -4.21 11.17 -8.43
CA ALA A 32 -3.57 10.51 -7.30
C ALA A 32 -4.48 10.79 -6.12
N ALA A 33 -5.07 9.75 -5.52
CA ALA A 33 -6.07 9.89 -4.49
C ALA A 33 -5.51 10.89 -3.47
N ALA A 34 -6.10 12.08 -3.45
CA ALA A 34 -5.51 13.22 -2.80
C ALA A 34 -5.50 12.95 -1.31
N ALA A 35 -4.34 12.63 -0.73
CA ALA A 35 -4.04 12.63 0.70
C ALA A 35 -5.12 12.04 1.65
N ALA A 36 -5.99 11.15 1.18
CA ALA A 36 -7.02 10.50 1.97
C ALA A 36 -6.52 9.11 2.36
N ASP A 37 -6.33 8.77 3.63
CA ASP A 37 -5.80 9.57 4.72
C ASP A 37 -4.58 8.79 5.20
N VAL A 38 -3.37 9.22 4.83
CA VAL A 38 -2.15 8.54 5.29
C VAL A 38 -2.10 8.46 6.82
N LYS A 39 -2.79 9.37 7.54
CA LYS A 39 -2.94 9.29 9.00
C LYS A 39 -3.79 8.11 9.44
N THR A 40 -4.82 7.71 8.69
CA THR A 40 -5.62 6.51 9.00
C THR A 40 -4.76 5.25 8.88
N GLN A 41 -3.94 5.13 7.84
CA GLN A 41 -2.97 4.03 7.70
C GLN A 41 -1.92 4.05 8.82
N LEU A 42 -1.37 5.24 9.13
CA LEU A 42 -0.43 5.42 10.24
C LEU A 42 -1.04 5.02 11.58
N ASN A 43 -2.28 5.42 11.87
CA ASN A 43 -2.99 5.07 13.11
C ASN A 43 -3.21 3.56 13.23
N THR A 44 -3.59 2.90 12.13
CA THR A 44 -3.72 1.44 12.08
C THR A 44 -2.36 0.76 12.33
N ALA A 45 -1.30 1.22 11.67
CA ALA A 45 0.05 0.67 11.83
C ALA A 45 0.62 0.92 13.25
N VAL A 46 0.38 2.10 13.85
CA VAL A 46 0.75 2.45 15.23
C VAL A 46 0.01 1.56 16.24
N THR A 47 -1.27 1.29 16.00
CA THR A 47 -2.07 0.38 16.84
C THR A 47 -1.50 -1.03 16.80
N HIS A 48 -1.27 -1.57 15.61
CA HIS A 48 -0.80 -2.95 15.46
C HIS A 48 0.65 -3.16 15.90
N SER A 49 1.55 -2.22 15.61
CA SER A 49 2.91 -2.24 16.18
C SER A 49 2.88 -2.14 17.72
N GLY A 50 1.93 -1.39 18.29
CA GLY A 50 1.67 -1.35 19.73
C GLY A 50 1.18 -2.67 20.31
N PHE A 51 0.31 -3.40 19.62
CA PHE A 51 -0.08 -4.75 20.02
C PHE A 51 1.14 -5.68 20.01
N ALA A 52 1.92 -5.68 18.93
CA ALA A 52 3.13 -6.48 18.82
C ALA A 52 4.17 -6.15 19.92
N ALA A 53 4.37 -4.87 20.25
CA ALA A 53 5.26 -4.42 21.32
C ALA A 53 4.90 -5.01 22.71
N ASN A 54 3.60 -5.22 22.94
CA ASN A 54 3.04 -5.71 24.20
C ASN A 54 2.70 -7.21 24.19
N GLY A 55 2.93 -7.89 23.06
CA GLY A 55 2.65 -9.31 22.90
C GLY A 55 3.45 -10.21 23.83
N THR A 56 2.86 -11.35 24.19
CA THR A 56 3.45 -12.36 25.08
C THR A 56 3.82 -13.67 24.37
N SER A 57 3.50 -13.80 23.07
CA SER A 57 3.86 -14.97 22.25
C SER A 57 4.40 -14.54 20.90
N MET A 58 5.30 -15.35 20.33
CA MET A 58 5.92 -15.04 19.04
C MET A 58 4.88 -14.88 17.92
N ALA A 59 3.92 -15.80 17.85
CA ALA A 59 2.86 -15.75 16.85
C ALA A 59 2.04 -14.45 16.91
N TYR A 60 1.70 -13.98 18.12
CA TYR A 60 0.97 -12.72 18.30
C TYR A 60 1.80 -11.50 17.86
N VAL A 61 3.08 -11.47 18.23
CA VAL A 61 4.01 -10.39 17.85
C VAL A 61 4.21 -10.35 16.35
N GLN A 62 4.49 -11.49 15.71
CA GLN A 62 4.71 -11.58 14.27
C GLN A 62 3.44 -11.21 13.48
N GLN A 63 2.27 -11.68 13.90
CA GLN A 63 1.02 -11.36 13.21
C GLN A 63 0.74 -9.86 13.24
N HIS A 64 0.80 -9.23 14.42
CA HIS A 64 0.51 -7.81 14.55
C HIS A 64 1.60 -6.91 13.97
N LEU A 65 2.88 -7.30 14.05
CA LEU A 65 3.93 -6.57 13.36
C LEU A 65 3.80 -6.73 11.84
N GLY A 66 3.37 -7.90 11.36
CA GLY A 66 3.06 -8.16 9.96
C GLY A 66 1.91 -7.28 9.43
N HIS A 67 0.86 -7.06 10.23
CA HIS A 67 -0.17 -6.07 9.90
C HIS A 67 0.40 -4.66 9.70
N ALA A 68 1.25 -4.21 10.63
CA ALA A 68 1.89 -2.90 10.53
C ALA A 68 2.80 -2.82 9.30
N LEU A 69 3.59 -3.86 9.01
CA LEU A 69 4.43 -3.94 7.82
C LEU A 69 3.60 -3.85 6.52
N ASN A 70 2.49 -4.58 6.45
CA ASN A 70 1.60 -4.52 5.29
C ASN A 70 0.98 -3.13 5.08
N CYS A 71 0.71 -2.39 6.17
CA CYS A 71 0.27 -0.99 6.09
C CYS A 71 1.40 -0.07 5.58
N ILE A 72 2.65 -0.30 6.00
CA ILE A 72 3.81 0.49 5.53
C ILE A 72 4.03 0.30 4.03
N GLU A 73 3.97 -0.95 3.58
CA GLU A 73 4.28 -1.38 2.21
C GLU A 73 3.12 -1.15 1.23
N GLY A 74 1.89 -1.42 1.65
CA GLY A 74 0.74 -1.58 0.75
C GLY A 74 0.85 -2.82 -0.15
N LYS A 75 -0.22 -3.17 -0.88
CA LYS A 75 -0.28 -4.41 -1.70
C LYS A 75 0.82 -4.52 -2.76
N GLY A 76 1.37 -3.40 -3.21
CA GLY A 76 2.45 -3.35 -4.21
C GLY A 76 3.86 -3.27 -3.62
N GLY A 77 3.99 -3.22 -2.30
CA GLY A 77 5.27 -3.08 -1.61
C GLY A 77 6.08 -4.37 -1.57
N LYS A 78 7.41 -4.24 -1.50
CA LYS A 78 8.36 -5.37 -1.67
C LYS A 78 8.29 -6.37 -0.52
N ASN A 79 7.97 -5.90 0.69
CA ASN A 79 7.86 -6.75 1.88
C ASN A 79 6.39 -7.03 2.27
N PHE A 80 5.42 -6.67 1.44
CA PHE A 80 4.03 -7.04 1.67
C PHE A 80 3.87 -8.57 1.67
N ASN A 81 3.11 -9.09 2.62
CA ASN A 81 2.80 -10.50 2.69
C ASN A 81 1.33 -10.72 3.06
N ALA A 82 0.57 -11.27 2.11
CA ALA A 82 -0.84 -11.55 2.27
C ALA A 82 -1.16 -12.54 3.40
N SER A 83 -0.23 -13.40 3.82
CA SER A 83 -0.47 -14.36 4.91
C SER A 83 -0.69 -13.69 6.26
N TRP A 84 -0.18 -12.48 6.46
CA TRP A 84 -0.49 -11.67 7.64
C TRP A 84 -1.83 -10.94 7.50
N GLY A 85 -2.45 -10.89 6.33
CA GLY A 85 -3.67 -10.12 6.11
C GLY A 85 -3.40 -8.62 5.92
N ASN A 86 -4.35 -7.94 5.29
CA ASN A 86 -4.24 -6.54 4.89
C ASN A 86 -5.23 -5.66 5.65
N VAL A 87 -4.90 -5.29 6.89
CA VAL A 87 -5.79 -4.48 7.74
C VAL A 87 -5.91 -3.02 7.29
N CYS A 88 -5.00 -2.55 6.43
CA CYS A 88 -5.07 -1.23 5.80
C CYS A 88 -5.78 -1.24 4.43
N GLU A 89 -6.48 -2.33 4.08
CA GLU A 89 -7.28 -2.40 2.87
C GLU A 89 -8.31 -1.26 2.81
N GLY A 90 -8.34 -0.54 1.69
CA GLY A 90 -9.25 0.60 1.49
C GLY A 90 -8.82 1.88 2.19
N GLN A 91 -7.70 1.90 2.94
CA GLN A 91 -7.19 3.10 3.61
C GLN A 91 -6.15 3.87 2.78
N GLY A 92 -5.69 3.29 1.66
CA GLY A 92 -4.70 3.86 0.75
C GLY A 92 -3.87 2.81 0.01
N SER A 93 -2.75 3.24 -0.56
CA SER A 93 -1.82 2.40 -1.34
C SER A 93 -0.56 1.98 -0.58
N GLY A 94 -0.52 2.24 0.74
CA GLY A 94 0.63 1.99 1.61
C GLY A 94 1.29 3.30 2.06
N ILE A 95 1.74 3.35 3.31
CA ILE A 95 2.29 4.57 3.92
C ILE A 95 3.50 5.09 3.12
N LEU A 96 4.41 4.22 2.67
CA LEU A 96 5.57 4.63 1.85
C LEU A 96 5.17 5.30 0.54
N THR A 97 4.05 4.87 -0.05
CA THR A 97 3.54 5.41 -1.32
C THR A 97 2.80 6.71 -1.06
N ASP A 98 1.81 6.68 -0.18
CA ASP A 98 0.88 7.79 0.02
C ASP A 98 1.54 8.98 0.73
N LEU A 99 2.54 8.72 1.57
CA LEU A 99 3.30 9.79 2.22
C LEU A 99 4.02 10.67 1.19
N ARG A 100 4.49 10.15 0.05
CA ARG A 100 5.16 10.97 -0.98
C ARG A 100 4.28 12.09 -1.54
N GLY A 101 2.96 11.92 -1.50
CA GLY A 101 1.99 12.93 -1.93
C GLY A 101 1.59 13.94 -0.85
N ALA A 102 2.01 13.75 0.41
CA ALA A 102 1.59 14.58 1.54
C ALA A 102 2.53 15.78 1.75
N SER A 103 1.98 16.87 2.29
CA SER A 103 2.76 18.06 2.66
C SER A 103 3.62 17.78 3.89
N GLY A 104 4.89 18.18 3.87
CA GLY A 104 5.84 17.92 4.95
C GLY A 104 6.45 16.50 4.95
N SER A 105 6.07 15.67 3.98
CA SER A 105 6.51 14.27 3.86
C SER A 105 8.02 14.06 3.78
N ALA A 106 8.75 14.96 3.13
CA ALA A 106 10.20 14.84 2.95
C ALA A 106 10.95 14.74 4.29
N ALA A 107 10.50 15.45 5.34
CA ALA A 107 11.14 15.46 6.65
C ALA A 107 10.91 14.16 7.42
N VAL A 108 9.80 13.45 7.16
CA VAL A 108 9.37 12.27 7.91
C VAL A 108 9.52 10.96 7.14
N MET A 109 9.76 11.01 5.83
CA MET A 109 9.96 9.82 4.98
C MET A 109 11.09 8.90 5.50
N PRO A 110 12.26 9.39 5.95
CA PRO A 110 13.29 8.51 6.50
C PRO A 110 12.82 7.71 7.72
N LEU A 111 11.89 8.26 8.52
CA LEU A 111 11.34 7.56 9.68
C LEU A 111 10.46 6.38 9.25
N VAL A 112 9.67 6.54 8.18
CA VAL A 112 8.87 5.43 7.63
C VAL A 112 9.77 4.36 7.02
N GLN A 113 10.85 4.75 6.34
CA GLN A 113 11.83 3.80 5.79
C GLN A 113 12.51 2.99 6.89
N HIS A 114 12.93 3.61 7.99
CA HIS A 114 13.47 2.87 9.12
C HIS A 114 12.40 2.04 9.86
N ALA A 115 11.15 2.49 9.89
CA ALA A 115 10.05 1.68 10.40
C ALA A 115 9.82 0.42 9.55
N ASP A 116 9.93 0.53 8.22
CA ASP A 116 9.89 -0.63 7.30
C ASP A 116 11.01 -1.63 7.63
N GLU A 117 12.25 -1.16 7.69
CA GLU A 117 13.43 -2.00 7.98
C GLU A 117 13.32 -2.70 9.34
N LEU A 118 12.87 -1.98 10.38
CA LEU A 118 12.64 -2.55 11.70
C LEU A 118 11.50 -3.57 11.70
N ALA A 119 10.39 -3.29 10.99
CA ALA A 119 9.28 -4.21 10.88
C ALA A 119 9.71 -5.50 10.18
N VAL A 120 10.45 -5.41 9.08
CA VAL A 120 11.05 -6.55 8.36
C VAL A 120 11.97 -7.37 9.26
N SER A 121 12.85 -6.71 10.01
CA SER A 121 13.74 -7.38 10.97
C SER A 121 12.94 -8.10 12.07
N GLY A 122 11.95 -7.42 12.64
CA GLY A 122 11.13 -7.96 13.73
C GLY A 122 10.28 -9.16 13.33
N VAL A 123 9.64 -9.15 12.15
CA VAL A 123 8.83 -10.30 11.67
C VAL A 123 9.70 -11.52 11.33
N LYS A 124 10.99 -11.31 11.01
CA LYS A 124 11.95 -12.39 10.72
C LYS A 124 12.68 -12.90 11.96
N SER A 125 12.57 -12.21 13.09
CA SER A 125 13.24 -12.60 14.32
C SER A 125 12.65 -13.87 14.92
N SER A 126 13.51 -14.72 15.47
CA SER A 126 13.14 -15.88 16.28
C SER A 126 13.22 -15.61 17.78
N ASP A 127 13.64 -14.41 18.20
CA ASP A 127 13.71 -13.99 19.59
C ASP A 127 12.56 -13.04 19.94
N LEU A 128 11.75 -13.43 20.93
CA LEU A 128 10.54 -12.69 21.30
C LEU A 128 10.88 -11.27 21.78
N THR A 129 11.97 -11.10 22.53
CA THR A 129 12.38 -9.79 23.04
C THR A 129 12.77 -8.86 21.88
N THR A 130 13.57 -9.36 20.94
CA THR A 130 13.99 -8.65 19.74
C THR A 130 12.80 -8.24 18.89
N ALA A 131 11.86 -9.15 18.63
CA ALA A 131 10.65 -8.85 17.86
C ALA A 131 9.80 -7.76 18.53
N ARG A 132 9.64 -7.80 19.86
CA ARG A 132 8.92 -6.76 20.63
C ARG A 132 9.62 -5.42 20.61
N LEU A 133 10.94 -5.40 20.72
CA LEU A 133 11.73 -4.16 20.65
C LEU A 133 11.66 -3.53 19.26
N ALA A 134 11.75 -4.33 18.21
CA ALA A 134 11.52 -3.87 16.84
C ALA A 134 10.12 -3.25 16.70
N ALA A 135 9.08 -3.94 17.18
CA ALA A 135 7.70 -3.42 17.16
C ALA A 135 7.54 -2.10 17.93
N ARG A 136 8.20 -1.93 19.09
CA ARG A 136 8.24 -0.65 19.83
C ARG A 136 8.90 0.45 19.01
N GLY A 137 10.01 0.15 18.32
CA GLY A 137 10.68 1.08 17.43
C GLY A 137 9.80 1.53 16.28
N VAL A 138 9.14 0.57 15.60
CA VAL A 138 8.14 0.86 14.55
C VAL A 138 7.04 1.77 15.08
N GLN A 139 6.46 1.45 16.24
CA GLN A 139 5.41 2.26 16.83
C GLN A 139 5.87 3.70 17.11
N ALA A 140 7.07 3.86 17.68
CA ALA A 140 7.61 5.17 18.02
C ALA A 140 7.86 6.01 16.77
N LEU A 141 8.48 5.44 15.74
CA LEU A 141 8.76 6.14 14.48
C LEU A 141 7.46 6.57 13.79
N LEU A 142 6.48 5.67 13.68
CA LEU A 142 5.22 5.99 13.01
C LEU A 142 4.36 7.01 13.78
N LYS A 143 4.45 7.07 15.12
CA LYS A 143 3.81 8.14 15.89
C LYS A 143 4.40 9.51 15.53
N VAL A 144 5.73 9.63 15.47
CA VAL A 144 6.38 10.87 15.05
C VAL A 144 5.94 11.27 13.63
N VAL A 145 5.84 10.31 12.71
CA VAL A 145 5.33 10.58 11.34
C VAL A 145 3.89 11.09 11.39
N ALA A 146 3.00 10.43 12.14
CA ALA A 146 1.59 10.80 12.26
C ALA A 146 1.38 12.21 12.85
N GLU A 147 2.24 12.61 13.79
CA GLU A 147 2.21 13.94 14.42
C GLU A 147 2.72 15.06 13.49
N ASN A 148 3.51 14.72 12.48
CA ASN A 148 4.24 15.70 11.65
C ASN A 148 3.81 15.73 10.17
N VAL A 149 3.01 14.76 9.71
CA VAL A 149 2.41 14.79 8.36
C VAL A 149 1.16 15.67 8.34
N LYS A 150 1.07 16.56 7.35
CA LYS A 150 -0.05 17.52 7.23
C LYS A 150 -1.18 16.94 6.39
#